data_AF-A0A6C0DJ46-F1
#
_entry.id   AF-A0A6C0DJ46-F1
#
_cell.length_a   1.000
_cell.length_b   1.000
_cell.length_c   1.000
_cell.angle_alpha   90.00
_cell.angle_beta   90.00
_cell.angle_gamma   90.00
#
_symmetry.space_group_name_H-M   'P 1'
#
loop_
_entity.id
_entity.type
_entity.pdbx_description
1 polymer ?
#
loop_
_entity_poly.entity_id
_entity_poly.type
_entity_poly.pdbx_seq_one_letter_code
_entity_poly.pdbx_strand_id
1 'polypeptide(L)'
;MPEIKIKGKSYNTRIGSRAEVWHGNAFKTSGGLTKTHLLKNKSGRIVSKAKHETAKKDKRLIKAGYGTKKGKFGFVLLKHTGKHHKGKHGMSRRNKMRRGGSGISHSLSPSPYDGEGVKTSGNAVQFAAGNAG
;
A
#
# COMPACT_ATOMS: atom_id res chain seq x y z
N MET A 1 -34.05 -12.55 24.90
CA MET A 1 -32.94 -12.12 24.00
C MET A 1 -32.83 -10.61 24.11
N PRO A 2 -31.65 -10.06 24.45
CA PRO A 2 -31.50 -8.62 24.58
C PRO A 2 -31.69 -7.94 23.21
N GLU A 3 -32.69 -7.08 23.12
CA GLU A 3 -33.00 -6.31 21.91
C GLU A 3 -32.19 -5.00 21.91
N ILE A 4 -31.47 -4.74 20.83
CA ILE A 4 -30.60 -3.57 20.71
C ILE A 4 -31.28 -2.55 19.80
N LYS A 5 -31.73 -1.44 20.39
CA LYS A 5 -32.39 -0.34 19.68
C LYS A 5 -31.36 0.71 19.25
N ILE A 6 -31.26 0.95 17.94
CA ILE A 6 -30.32 1.92 17.35
C ILE A 6 -31.07 2.71 16.27
N LYS A 7 -31.10 4.04 16.41
CA LYS A 7 -31.75 4.96 15.45
C LYS A 7 -33.20 4.54 15.10
N GLY A 8 -33.96 4.10 16.10
CA GLY A 8 -35.37 3.68 15.93
C GLY A 8 -35.57 2.31 15.30
N LYS A 9 -34.50 1.51 15.10
CA LYS A 9 -34.59 0.13 14.60
C LYS A 9 -34.06 -0.85 15.63
N SER A 10 -34.70 -2.01 15.69
CA SER A 10 -34.35 -3.08 16.61
C SER A 10 -33.51 -4.14 15.92
N TYR A 11 -32.46 -4.59 16.60
CA TYR A 11 -31.54 -5.62 16.14
C TYR A 11 -31.34 -6.66 17.26
N ASN A 12 -31.12 -7.91 16.88
CA ASN A 12 -30.78 -8.97 17.85
C ASN A 12 -29.34 -8.78 18.35
N THR A 13 -28.43 -8.38 17.47
CA THR A 13 -27.02 -8.15 17.82
C THR A 13 -26.50 -6.82 17.27
N ARG A 14 -25.54 -6.21 17.98
CA ARG A 14 -24.93 -4.95 17.54
C ARG A 14 -23.91 -5.19 16.43
N ILE A 15 -23.16 -6.29 16.55
CA ILE A 15 -22.11 -6.70 15.64
C ILE A 15 -22.47 -8.08 15.09
N GLY A 16 -22.41 -8.23 13.77
CA GLY A 16 -22.66 -9.51 13.11
C GLY A 16 -21.86 -9.68 11.83
N SER A 17 -22.13 -10.77 11.13
CA SER A 17 -21.61 -11.03 9.79
C SER A 17 -22.24 -10.09 8.75
N ARG A 18 -21.62 -10.00 7.56
CA ARG A 18 -22.19 -9.22 6.45
C ARG A 18 -23.58 -9.72 6.04
N ALA A 19 -23.83 -11.02 6.15
CA ALA A 19 -25.13 -11.63 5.85
C ALA A 19 -26.19 -11.17 6.87
N GLU A 20 -25.91 -11.29 8.17
CA GLU A 20 -26.83 -10.87 9.23
C GLU A 20 -27.19 -9.38 9.15
N VAL A 21 -26.21 -8.53 8.85
CA VAL A 21 -26.45 -7.09 8.64
C VAL A 21 -27.33 -6.83 7.42
N TRP A 22 -27.14 -7.61 6.35
CA TRP A 22 -27.97 -7.50 5.15
C TRP A 22 -29.43 -7.94 5.39
N HIS A 23 -29.62 -9.03 6.15
CA HIS A 23 -30.94 -9.53 6.53
C HIS A 23 -31.63 -8.67 7.60
N GLY A 24 -30.88 -7.85 8.33
CA GLY A 24 -31.42 -6.94 9.35
C GLY A 24 -31.38 -7.50 10.77
N ASN A 25 -30.71 -8.63 10.99
CA ASN A 25 -30.55 -9.24 12.31
C ASN A 25 -29.49 -8.48 13.15
N ALA A 26 -28.50 -7.90 12.48
CA ALA A 26 -27.40 -7.16 13.10
C ALA A 26 -27.31 -5.72 12.59
N PHE A 27 -26.86 -4.79 13.44
CA PHE A 27 -26.73 -3.38 13.05
C PHE A 27 -25.53 -3.10 12.14
N LYS A 28 -24.35 -3.59 12.51
CA LYS A 28 -23.09 -3.36 11.77
C LYS A 28 -22.21 -4.59 11.77
N THR A 29 -21.23 -4.63 10.86
CA THR A 29 -20.17 -5.63 10.90
C THR A 29 -19.10 -5.28 11.94
N SER A 30 -18.19 -6.21 12.22
CA SER A 30 -17.01 -5.96 13.05
C SER A 30 -16.19 -4.75 12.55
N GLY A 31 -16.09 -4.59 11.22
CA GLY A 31 -15.45 -3.45 10.57
C GLY A 31 -16.33 -2.21 10.40
N GLY A 32 -17.46 -2.11 11.10
CA GLY A 32 -18.30 -0.91 11.10
C GLY A 32 -19.18 -0.70 9.87
N LEU A 33 -19.35 -1.71 9.01
CA LEU A 33 -20.21 -1.59 7.83
C LEU A 33 -21.67 -1.79 8.20
N THR A 34 -22.51 -0.80 7.91
CA THR A 34 -23.97 -0.88 7.98
C THR A 34 -24.54 -1.40 6.66
N LYS A 35 -25.83 -1.74 6.64
CA LYS A 35 -26.52 -2.25 5.45
C LYS A 35 -26.38 -1.33 4.22
N THR A 36 -26.36 -0.01 4.42
CA THR A 36 -26.15 1.00 3.36
C THR A 36 -24.78 0.93 2.69
N HIS A 37 -23.76 0.41 3.40
CA HIS A 37 -22.40 0.26 2.90
C HIS A 37 -22.17 -1.10 2.22
N LEU A 38 -23.18 -1.96 2.15
CA LEU A 38 -23.12 -3.29 1.57
C LEU A 38 -23.91 -3.35 0.26
N LEU A 39 -23.52 -4.25 -0.63
CA LEU A 39 -24.28 -4.60 -1.82
C LEU A 39 -24.08 -6.08 -2.16
N LYS A 40 -25.08 -6.67 -2.82
CA LYS A 40 -25.00 -8.03 -3.36
C LYS A 40 -24.41 -7.96 -4.78
N ASN A 41 -23.29 -8.65 -5.01
CA ASN A 41 -22.68 -8.73 -6.33
C ASN A 41 -23.45 -9.73 -7.24
N LYS A 42 -23.08 -9.81 -8.52
CA LYS A 42 -23.71 -10.75 -9.47
C LYS A 42 -23.59 -12.21 -9.03
N SER A 43 -22.51 -12.58 -8.34
CA SER A 43 -22.29 -13.91 -7.77
C SER A 43 -23.05 -14.15 -6.45
N GLY A 44 -23.93 -13.23 -6.04
CA GLY A 44 -24.73 -13.35 -4.83
C GLY A 44 -24.01 -13.04 -3.51
N ARG A 45 -22.72 -12.69 -3.53
CA ARG A 45 -21.93 -12.36 -2.34
C ARG A 45 -22.22 -10.94 -1.88
N ILE A 46 -22.37 -10.76 -0.57
CA ILE A 46 -22.54 -9.45 0.06
C ILE A 46 -21.15 -8.84 0.30
N VAL A 47 -20.83 -7.78 -0.45
CA VAL A 47 -19.53 -7.09 -0.43
C VAL A 47 -19.70 -5.63 -0.02
N SER A 48 -18.62 -4.97 0.38
CA SER A 48 -18.65 -3.53 0.64
C SER A 48 -18.79 -2.74 -0.66
N LYS A 49 -19.68 -1.74 -0.67
CA LYS A 49 -19.93 -0.84 -1.80
C LYS A 49 -18.67 -0.13 -2.29
N ALA A 50 -17.90 0.44 -1.38
CA ALA A 50 -16.66 1.16 -1.70
C ALA A 50 -15.64 0.29 -2.46
N LYS A 51 -15.42 -0.97 -2.03
CA LYS A 51 -14.49 -1.89 -2.72
C LYS A 51 -14.98 -2.26 -4.11
N HIS A 52 -16.28 -2.51 -4.27
CA HIS A 52 -16.86 -2.83 -5.58
C HIS A 52 -16.72 -1.67 -6.56
N GLU A 53 -16.97 -0.44 -6.12
CA GLU A 53 -16.79 0.77 -6.95
C GLU A 53 -15.33 1.03 -7.29
N THR A 54 -14.44 0.92 -6.29
CA THR A 54 -13.00 1.12 -6.49
C THR A 54 -12.43 0.10 -7.47
N ALA A 55 -12.79 -1.18 -7.34
CA ALA A 55 -12.33 -2.22 -8.24
C ALA A 55 -12.71 -1.95 -9.71
N LYS A 56 -13.93 -1.45 -9.96
CA LYS A 56 -14.40 -1.06 -11.30
C LYS A 56 -13.64 0.12 -11.89
N LYS A 57 -13.21 1.07 -11.06
CA LYS A 57 -12.44 2.25 -11.47
C LYS A 57 -10.96 1.92 -11.67
N ASP A 58 -10.40 1.08 -10.82
CA ASP A 58 -8.96 0.86 -10.77
C ASP A 58 -8.45 0.04 -11.96
N LYS A 59 -9.17 -1.02 -12.39
CA LYS A 59 -8.83 -1.80 -13.60
C LYS A 59 -7.33 -2.13 -13.73
N ARG A 60 -6.66 -2.49 -12.62
CA ARG A 60 -5.19 -2.59 -12.51
C ARG A 60 -4.55 -3.46 -13.59
N LEU A 61 -5.13 -4.63 -13.87
CA LEU A 61 -4.60 -5.54 -14.90
C LEU A 61 -4.62 -4.89 -16.28
N ILE A 62 -5.75 -4.28 -16.66
CA ILE A 62 -5.90 -3.58 -17.94
C ILE A 62 -4.90 -2.42 -18.01
N LYS A 63 -4.76 -1.63 -16.94
CA LYS A 63 -3.79 -0.52 -16.86
C LYS A 63 -2.33 -1.00 -16.92
N ALA A 64 -2.04 -2.20 -16.41
CA ALA A 64 -0.73 -2.84 -16.51
C ALA A 64 -0.49 -3.50 -17.88
N GLY A 65 -1.49 -3.49 -18.76
CA GLY A 65 -1.39 -4.06 -20.09
C GLY A 65 -1.87 -5.50 -20.21
N TYR A 66 -2.50 -6.07 -19.20
CA TYR A 66 -2.99 -7.46 -19.22
C TYR A 66 -4.52 -7.53 -19.33
N GLY A 67 -5.01 -8.52 -20.06
CA GLY A 67 -6.44 -8.81 -20.19
C GLY A 67 -6.69 -10.15 -20.87
N THR A 68 -7.86 -10.32 -21.48
CA THR A 68 -8.29 -11.61 -22.05
C THR A 68 -8.71 -11.43 -23.51
N LYS A 69 -8.51 -12.47 -24.34
CA LYS A 69 -8.93 -12.50 -25.74
C LYS A 69 -9.82 -13.72 -25.97
N LYS A 70 -10.98 -13.54 -26.61
CA LYS A 70 -11.89 -14.66 -26.95
C LYS A 70 -11.12 -15.74 -27.71
N GLY A 71 -11.29 -16.99 -27.31
CA GLY A 71 -10.61 -18.16 -27.90
C GLY A 71 -9.15 -18.37 -27.47
N LYS A 72 -8.61 -17.55 -26.56
CA LYS A 72 -7.29 -17.78 -25.95
C LYS A 72 -7.45 -17.96 -24.45
N PHE A 73 -7.00 -19.11 -23.94
CA PHE A 73 -6.99 -19.39 -22.51
C PHE A 73 -5.86 -18.62 -21.82
N GLY A 74 -6.11 -18.11 -20.61
CA GLY A 74 -5.14 -17.35 -19.82
C GLY A 74 -5.14 -15.82 -20.05
N PHE A 75 -4.05 -15.17 -19.64
CA PHE A 75 -3.86 -13.73 -19.80
C PHE A 75 -3.14 -13.41 -21.12
N VAL A 76 -3.48 -12.27 -21.72
CA VAL A 76 -2.86 -11.76 -22.95
C VAL A 76 -2.37 -10.33 -22.68
N LEU A 77 -1.19 -9.99 -23.19
CA LEU A 77 -0.67 -8.63 -23.19
C LEU A 77 -1.37 -7.79 -24.28
N LEU A 78 -2.04 -6.72 -23.87
CA LEU A 78 -2.73 -5.76 -24.73
C LEU A 78 -1.69 -4.78 -25.28
N LYS A 79 -1.57 -4.77 -26.62
CA LYS A 79 -0.57 -3.99 -27.38
C LYS A 79 -0.67 -2.47 -27.20
N HIS A 80 -1.79 -1.94 -26.69
CA HIS A 80 -2.06 -0.50 -26.65
C HIS A 80 -2.09 0.10 -25.23
N THR A 81 -1.80 -0.69 -24.20
CA THR A 81 -1.99 -0.27 -22.80
C THR A 81 -0.75 -0.39 -21.94
N GLY A 82 0.34 -0.96 -22.46
CA GLY A 82 1.64 -0.83 -21.83
C GLY A 82 2.15 0.59 -22.09
N LYS A 83 2.31 1.40 -21.04
CA LYS A 83 3.08 2.64 -21.15
C LYS A 83 4.42 2.27 -21.78
N HIS A 84 4.69 2.73 -23.00
CA HIS A 84 6.05 2.75 -23.51
C HIS A 84 6.82 3.65 -22.55
N HIS A 85 7.49 3.05 -21.58
CA HIS A 85 8.62 3.70 -20.95
C HIS A 85 9.60 3.90 -22.10
N LYS A 86 9.56 5.06 -22.77
CA LYS A 86 10.71 5.52 -23.54
C LYS A 86 11.85 5.43 -22.55
N GLY A 87 12.71 4.44 -22.72
CA GLY A 87 13.90 4.30 -21.93
C GLY A 87 14.52 5.68 -21.92
N LYS A 88 14.78 6.22 -20.73
CA LYS A 88 15.67 7.37 -20.63
C LYS A 88 16.97 6.86 -21.23
N HIS A 89 17.19 7.10 -22.52
CA HIS A 89 18.45 6.81 -23.19
C HIS A 89 19.49 7.42 -22.29
N GLY A 90 20.38 6.56 -21.80
CA GLY A 90 21.35 6.91 -20.78
C GLY A 90 21.97 8.24 -21.15
N MET A 91 21.97 9.17 -20.22
CA MET A 91 22.86 10.31 -20.29
C MET A 91 24.26 9.71 -20.40
N SER A 92 24.79 9.68 -21.62
CA SER A 92 26.16 9.33 -21.91
C SER A 92 27.02 10.25 -21.04
N ARG A 93 27.47 9.76 -19.89
CA ARG A 93 28.50 10.40 -19.08
C ARG A 93 29.87 10.13 -19.71
N ARG A 94 30.02 10.51 -20.98
CA ARG A 94 31.29 10.53 -21.67
C ARG A 94 31.53 11.94 -22.17
N ASN A 95 31.97 12.80 -21.25
CA ASN A 95 33.20 13.53 -21.50
C ASN A 95 33.90 13.90 -20.20
N LYS A 96 35.04 13.24 -20.01
CA LYS A 96 36.13 13.59 -19.11
C LYS A 96 36.73 14.90 -19.62
N MET A 97 36.35 16.05 -19.08
CA MET A 97 37.18 17.25 -19.14
C MET A 97 37.20 17.94 -17.78
N ARG A 98 38.40 17.99 -17.22
CA ARG A 98 38.79 18.70 -16.00
C ARG A 98 38.62 20.20 -16.26
N ARG A 99 38.00 20.93 -15.31
CA ARG A 99 38.04 22.38 -15.02
C ARG A 99 36.78 22.66 -14.19
N GLY A 100 36.83 22.56 -12.86
CA GLY A 100 37.44 23.56 -11.99
C GLY A 100 36.29 24.36 -11.33
N GLY A 101 36.18 24.33 -10.00
CA GLY A 101 35.23 25.18 -9.27
C GLY A 101 34.43 24.43 -8.21
N SER A 102 34.56 24.89 -6.96
CA SER A 102 34.04 24.35 -5.72
C SER A 102 32.52 24.17 -5.68
N GLY A 103 32.07 22.98 -5.28
CA GLY A 103 30.70 22.69 -4.89
C GLY A 103 30.71 21.46 -4.01
N ILE A 104 30.54 21.68 -2.71
CA ILE A 104 30.67 20.70 -1.62
C ILE A 104 29.83 19.44 -1.91
N SER A 105 30.48 18.37 -2.38
CA SER A 105 29.93 17.01 -2.34
C SER A 105 30.63 16.30 -1.20
N HIS A 106 29.94 16.04 -0.10
CA HIS A 106 30.48 15.13 0.92
C HIS A 106 30.54 13.73 0.29
N SER A 107 31.72 13.33 -0.17
CA SER A 107 31.98 11.96 -0.60
C SER A 107 31.87 11.07 0.63
N LEU A 108 30.86 10.21 0.66
CA LEU A 108 30.81 9.05 1.56
C LEU A 108 31.91 8.07 1.13
N SER A 109 33.17 8.43 1.37
CA SER A 109 34.27 7.49 1.37
C SER A 109 34.32 6.91 2.79
N PRO A 110 34.21 5.59 3.01
CA PRO A 110 34.58 5.04 4.30
C PRO A 110 36.08 5.31 4.45
N SER A 111 36.48 6.06 5.49
CA SER A 111 37.90 6.11 5.84
C SER A 111 38.32 4.69 6.28
N PRO A 112 39.57 4.29 6.05
CA PRO A 112 40.08 3.04 6.59
C PRO A 112 39.93 3.10 8.11
N TYR A 113 39.21 2.14 8.68
CA TYR A 113 39.07 1.99 10.12
C TYR A 113 40.40 1.46 10.66
N ASP A 114 41.09 2.30 11.40
CA ASP A 114 42.46 2.20 11.85
C ASP A 114 42.62 1.36 13.13
N GLY A 115 41.54 0.72 13.61
CA GLY A 115 41.61 -0.29 14.67
C GLY A 115 41.94 0.22 16.08
N GLU A 116 42.35 1.48 16.20
CA GLU A 116 42.48 2.23 17.45
C GLU A 116 41.07 2.73 17.82
N GLY A 117 40.49 2.27 18.94
CA GLY A 117 39.10 2.55 19.36
C GLY A 117 38.80 4.00 19.74
N VAL A 118 39.11 4.97 18.86
CA VAL A 118 38.95 6.41 19.09
C VAL A 118 37.68 6.90 18.39
N LYS A 119 36.56 6.68 19.09
CA LYS A 119 35.30 7.42 19.10
C LYS A 119 35.02 8.32 17.89
N THR A 120 34.17 7.84 16.98
CA THR A 120 33.40 8.68 16.07
C THR A 120 32.54 9.66 16.90
N SER A 121 32.86 10.94 16.86
CA SER A 121 32.06 11.98 17.53
C SER A 121 30.79 12.24 16.73
N GLY A 122 29.79 11.38 16.92
CA GLY A 122 28.44 11.53 16.37
C GLY A 122 27.41 11.11 17.40
N ASN A 123 26.85 12.08 18.12
CA ASN A 123 25.54 12.11 18.82
C ASN A 123 24.87 10.80 19.27
N ALA A 124 25.61 9.84 19.85
CA ALA A 124 25.01 8.64 20.42
C ALA A 124 25.88 7.96 21.48
N VAL A 125 26.18 8.65 22.59
CA VAL A 125 26.53 7.97 23.86
C VAL A 125 26.02 8.78 25.07
N GLN A 126 24.71 8.94 25.17
CA GLN A 126 23.99 8.87 26.46
C GLN A 126 23.35 7.48 26.37
N PHE A 127 23.64 6.49 27.22
CA PHE A 127 23.32 6.38 28.63
C PHE A 127 24.09 5.17 29.21
N ALA A 128 24.27 5.15 30.53
CA ALA A 128 24.46 3.95 31.36
C ALA A 128 25.86 3.31 31.46
N ALA A 129 26.64 3.78 32.44
CA ALA A 129 27.31 3.02 33.51
C ALA A 129 28.14 4.07 34.28
N GLY A 130 27.90 4.38 35.55
CA GLY A 130 27.77 3.45 36.66
C GLY A 130 29.00 3.63 37.53
N ASN A 131 28.85 4.46 38.56
CA ASN A 131 29.80 4.72 39.65
C ASN A 131 30.33 3.41 40.26
N ALA A 132 31.65 3.22 40.36
CA ALA A 132 32.31 2.35 41.35
C ALA A 132 33.85 2.38 41.24
N GLY A 133 34.50 2.63 42.39
CA GLY A 133 35.78 2.02 42.80
C GLY A 133 37.06 2.66 42.32
#